data_AF-A0A7X1FUK6-F1
#
_entry.id   AF-A0A7X1FUK6-F1
#
_cell.length_a   1.000
_cell.length_b   1.000
_cell.length_c   1.000
_cell.angle_alpha   90.00
_cell.angle_beta   90.00
_cell.angle_gamma   90.00
#
_symmetry.space_group_name_H-M   'P 1'
#
loop_
_entity.id
_entity.type
_entity.pdbx_description
1 polymer ?
#
loop_
_entity_poly.entity_id
_entity_poly.type
_entity_poly.pdbx_seq_one_letter_code
_entity_poly.pdbx_strand_id
1 'polypeptide(L)'
;MTATTRQTALLAGASVAAALLAGCSGMGGVKSASAGEPQGALPGAKVDARIAKAVTKAEGEVAKAPDNAAARAALGQAYLSAGRFVSAGTAFDDAMALGDNSGRTALGLALAKLGSGQSREAVAILDDWREEIPASDLGLALALSGETSRGVAVLADALRGGENTAKLRQNLAYAYALDGRWTEAKLMAAQDVPADQLDKRLAFWALSMLPDKGTDRVAALIGAPVEIRDPGQPAALALKAAPEAQPQLAMADAAPASVPAPVAEIAPVAVPAAVPVKVAVAAPPAELPPAMASTVEGNAVVQRLPAPKNAPRMVAVAAPAPTLAPARVASAARGRPRNVAVTTRVKPLAPGAHYVQLGAFSSPQGARRAWGIYTSRDPKLSAYAMTITQATVKGKQVWRVAAGGLSGRLAATSLCERLKASGGACFAYAAPARAPVAAPAAPMLAAGGPQRARR
;
A
#
# COMPACT_ATOMS: atom_id res chain seq x y z
N MET A 1 44.47 -63.18 28.54
CA MET A 1 44.80 -62.48 27.27
C MET A 1 43.72 -61.46 27.00
N THR A 2 44.16 -60.23 26.74
CA THR A 2 43.43 -58.98 26.51
C THR A 2 42.54 -58.98 25.26
N ALA A 3 41.39 -58.29 25.29
CA ALA A 3 40.99 -57.24 24.30
C ALA A 3 39.52 -56.77 24.44
N THR A 4 39.38 -55.59 25.04
CA THR A 4 38.60 -54.39 24.65
C THR A 4 37.63 -54.37 23.44
N THR A 5 36.41 -53.90 23.75
CA THR A 5 35.62 -52.77 23.14
C THR A 5 35.24 -52.77 21.65
N ARG A 6 33.92 -52.64 21.36
CA ARG A 6 33.29 -51.43 20.75
C ARG A 6 31.77 -51.57 20.62
N GLN A 7 31.05 -50.67 21.31
CA GLN A 7 29.68 -50.29 21.01
C GLN A 7 29.69 -49.37 19.78
N THR A 8 28.78 -49.60 18.82
CA THR A 8 28.45 -48.64 17.77
C THR A 8 26.94 -48.48 17.69
N ALA A 9 26.54 -47.21 17.73
CA ALA A 9 25.20 -46.71 17.89
C ALA A 9 24.38 -46.68 16.60
N LEU A 10 23.07 -46.59 16.82
CA LEU A 10 21.94 -46.24 15.95
C LEU A 10 22.27 -45.51 14.63
N LEU A 11 21.70 -46.03 13.53
CA LEU A 11 21.16 -45.26 12.40
C LEU A 11 19.92 -45.97 11.86
N ALA A 12 18.74 -45.65 12.40
CA ALA A 12 17.45 -45.98 11.80
C ALA A 12 16.81 -44.67 11.31
N GLY A 13 17.14 -44.29 10.07
CA GLY A 13 16.49 -43.21 9.35
C GLY A 13 15.22 -43.75 8.68
N ALA A 14 14.07 -43.47 9.28
CA ALA A 14 12.77 -43.69 8.65
C ALA A 14 12.46 -42.51 7.71
N SER A 15 12.63 -42.71 6.40
CA SER A 15 12.16 -41.81 5.35
C SER A 15 11.13 -42.52 4.48
N VAL A 16 9.88 -42.59 4.97
CA VAL A 16 8.70 -42.89 4.14
C VAL A 16 7.49 -42.12 4.66
N ALA A 17 7.04 -41.12 3.89
CA ALA A 17 5.65 -40.67 3.77
C ALA A 17 5.59 -39.69 2.59
N ALA A 18 5.27 -40.16 1.39
CA ALA A 18 3.92 -40.33 0.85
C ALA A 18 3.60 -39.19 -0.12
N ALA A 19 3.63 -39.53 -1.41
CA ALA A 19 2.96 -38.82 -2.47
C ALA A 19 1.43 -38.99 -2.34
N LEU A 20 0.72 -38.14 -3.11
CA LEU A 20 -0.71 -38.12 -3.41
C LEU A 20 -1.55 -37.16 -2.57
N LEU A 21 -1.83 -35.99 -3.16
CA LEU A 21 -3.19 -35.46 -3.30
C LEU A 21 -3.25 -34.57 -4.54
N ALA A 22 -3.89 -35.08 -5.58
CA ALA A 22 -4.51 -34.24 -6.60
C ALA A 22 -5.76 -33.60 -5.96
N GLY A 23 -5.80 -32.28 -5.90
CA GLY A 23 -6.94 -31.52 -5.42
C GLY A 23 -7.01 -30.19 -6.17
N CYS A 24 -8.05 -30.01 -6.98
CA CYS A 24 -8.42 -28.73 -7.56
C CYS A 24 -8.74 -27.72 -6.44
N SER A 25 -8.02 -26.60 -6.43
CA SER A 25 -8.37 -25.33 -5.80
C SER A 25 -7.52 -24.28 -6.52
N GLY A 26 -8.08 -23.27 -7.18
CA GLY A 26 -8.99 -22.31 -6.58
C GLY A 26 -8.14 -21.18 -5.98
N MET A 27 -7.96 -20.11 -6.75
CA MET A 27 -7.40 -18.80 -6.35
C MET A 27 -5.94 -18.78 -5.88
N GLY A 28 -5.06 -18.32 -6.77
CA GLY A 28 -3.68 -17.94 -6.44
C GLY A 28 -3.65 -16.72 -5.55
N GLY A 29 -3.88 -16.90 -4.25
CA GLY A 29 -3.42 -15.97 -3.24
C GLY A 29 -1.91 -16.09 -3.18
N VAL A 30 -1.19 -15.03 -3.54
CA VAL A 30 0.20 -14.89 -3.13
C VAL A 30 0.17 -14.94 -1.61
N LYS A 31 0.79 -15.97 -1.03
CA LYS A 31 1.12 -15.95 0.39
C LYS A 31 1.97 -14.70 0.57
N SER A 32 1.43 -13.66 1.20
CA SER A 32 2.21 -12.48 1.56
C SER A 32 3.38 -12.98 2.38
N ALA A 33 4.56 -13.00 1.76
CA ALA A 33 5.79 -13.36 2.43
C ALA A 33 5.95 -12.39 3.60
N SER A 34 6.32 -12.93 4.77
CA SER A 34 6.74 -12.06 5.87
C SER A 34 7.95 -11.25 5.39
N ALA A 35 8.12 -10.04 5.92
CA ALA A 35 9.34 -9.27 5.69
C ALA A 35 10.54 -10.03 6.28
N GLY A 36 11.11 -10.96 5.50
CA GLY A 36 12.39 -11.60 5.81
C GLY A 36 12.37 -13.10 6.09
N GLU A 37 11.67 -13.92 5.30
CA GLU A 37 12.17 -15.27 5.07
C GLU A 37 13.35 -15.19 4.09
N PRO A 38 14.58 -15.63 4.44
CA PRO A 38 15.57 -15.98 3.45
C PRO A 38 15.00 -17.18 2.70
N GLN A 39 14.37 -16.91 1.56
CA GLN A 39 13.74 -17.93 0.74
C GLN A 39 14.80 -19.00 0.47
N GLY A 40 14.55 -20.23 0.92
CA GLY A 40 15.33 -21.38 0.48
C GLY A 40 15.32 -21.36 -1.04
N ALA A 41 16.46 -21.00 -1.63
CA ALA A 41 16.57 -20.64 -3.03
C ALA A 41 16.17 -21.84 -3.88
N LEU A 42 14.94 -21.84 -4.38
CA LEU A 42 14.68 -22.48 -5.66
C LEU A 42 15.67 -21.83 -6.65
N PRO A 43 16.39 -22.60 -7.47
CA PRO A 43 17.33 -22.01 -8.41
C PRO A 43 16.59 -20.98 -9.27
N GLY A 44 17.09 -19.74 -9.28
CA GLY A 44 16.39 -18.55 -9.83
C GLY A 44 15.70 -18.83 -11.17
N ALA A 45 16.39 -19.53 -12.07
CA ALA A 45 15.86 -19.94 -13.37
C ALA A 45 14.49 -20.68 -13.33
N LYS A 46 14.23 -21.54 -12.34
CA LYS A 46 12.95 -22.23 -12.19
C LYS A 46 11.85 -21.28 -11.69
N VAL A 47 12.20 -20.31 -10.84
CA VAL A 47 11.30 -19.28 -10.34
C VAL A 47 10.94 -18.33 -11.50
N ASP A 48 11.93 -17.88 -12.26
CA ASP A 48 11.77 -17.01 -13.42
C ASP A 48 10.86 -17.66 -14.48
N ALA A 49 11.09 -18.94 -14.80
CA ALA A 49 10.25 -19.67 -15.75
C ALA A 49 8.80 -19.79 -15.27
N ARG A 50 8.58 -19.97 -13.96
CA ARG A 50 7.23 -20.07 -13.38
C ARG A 50 6.51 -18.72 -13.39
N ILE A 51 7.22 -17.64 -13.08
CA ILE A 51 6.71 -16.27 -13.15
C ILE A 51 6.36 -15.89 -14.59
N ALA A 52 7.26 -16.15 -15.55
CA ALA A 52 7.00 -15.90 -16.97
C ALA A 52 5.76 -16.64 -17.46
N LYS A 53 5.64 -17.93 -17.10
CA LYS A 53 4.44 -18.73 -17.42
C LYS A 53 3.17 -18.16 -16.79
N ALA A 54 3.24 -17.64 -15.56
CA ALA A 54 2.09 -17.03 -14.89
C ALA A 54 1.65 -15.75 -15.62
N VAL A 55 2.59 -14.91 -16.05
CA VAL A 55 2.32 -13.70 -16.85
C VAL A 55 1.63 -14.08 -18.16
N THR A 56 2.22 -14.97 -18.96
CA THR A 56 1.61 -15.38 -20.25
C THR A 56 0.22 -15.98 -20.07
N LYS A 57 0.00 -16.77 -19.00
CA LYS A 57 -1.32 -17.32 -18.70
C LYS A 57 -2.33 -16.21 -18.38
N ALA A 58 -1.97 -15.27 -17.51
CA ALA A 58 -2.87 -14.18 -17.11
C ALA A 58 -3.17 -13.23 -18.28
N GLU A 59 -2.17 -12.92 -19.11
CA GLU A 59 -2.35 -12.13 -20.35
C GLU A 59 -3.34 -12.82 -21.29
N GLY A 60 -3.21 -14.15 -21.47
CA GLY A 60 -4.14 -14.94 -22.28
C GLY A 60 -5.55 -15.02 -21.70
N GLU A 61 -5.72 -14.95 -20.38
CA GLU A 61 -7.04 -14.89 -19.73
C GLU A 61 -7.71 -13.53 -19.97
N VAL A 62 -6.98 -12.43 -19.82
CA VAL A 62 -7.51 -11.08 -20.11
C VAL A 62 -7.81 -10.91 -21.60
N ALA A 63 -7.00 -11.48 -22.49
CA ALA A 63 -7.28 -11.46 -23.93
C ALA A 63 -8.62 -12.15 -24.29
N LYS A 64 -9.01 -13.19 -23.55
CA LYS A 64 -10.29 -13.90 -23.76
C LYS A 64 -11.48 -13.19 -23.11
N ALA A 65 -11.26 -12.48 -22.01
CA ALA A 65 -12.30 -11.76 -21.29
C ALA A 65 -11.81 -10.37 -20.84
N PRO A 66 -11.78 -9.37 -21.77
CA PRO A 66 -11.17 -8.07 -21.51
C PRO A 66 -11.84 -7.27 -20.38
N ASP A 67 -13.14 -7.48 -20.14
CA ASP A 67 -13.93 -6.74 -19.15
C ASP A 67 -14.09 -7.53 -17.82
N ASN A 68 -13.34 -8.62 -17.62
CA ASN A 68 -13.38 -9.38 -16.39
C ASN A 68 -12.43 -8.77 -15.34
N ALA A 69 -13.02 -8.10 -14.33
CA ALA A 69 -12.28 -7.46 -13.24
C ALA A 69 -11.33 -8.41 -12.50
N ALA A 70 -11.78 -9.64 -12.19
CA ALA A 70 -10.96 -10.61 -11.47
C ALA A 70 -9.79 -11.14 -12.30
N ALA A 71 -9.98 -11.30 -13.62
CA ALA A 71 -8.88 -11.67 -14.52
C ALA A 71 -7.83 -10.55 -14.61
N ARG A 72 -8.25 -9.29 -14.62
CA ARG A 72 -7.34 -8.14 -14.58
C ARG A 72 -6.58 -8.01 -13.25
N ALA A 73 -7.24 -8.27 -12.13
CA ALA A 73 -6.57 -8.30 -10.83
C ALA A 73 -5.54 -9.44 -10.75
N ALA A 74 -5.85 -10.61 -11.31
CA ALA A 74 -4.91 -11.72 -11.41
C ALA A 74 -3.71 -11.38 -12.33
N LEU A 75 -3.94 -10.64 -13.42
CA LEU A 75 -2.88 -10.12 -14.28
C LEU A 75 -1.98 -9.13 -13.54
N GLY A 76 -2.55 -8.18 -12.78
CA GLY A 76 -1.78 -7.27 -11.93
C GLY A 76 -0.90 -8.00 -10.93
N GLN A 77 -1.43 -9.06 -10.32
CA GLN A 77 -0.66 -9.91 -9.41
C GLN A 77 0.47 -10.67 -10.10
N ALA A 78 0.26 -11.17 -11.32
CA ALA A 78 1.29 -11.81 -12.11
C ALA A 78 2.41 -10.83 -12.47
N TYR A 79 2.07 -9.61 -12.89
CA TYR A 79 3.05 -8.56 -13.15
C TYR A 79 3.83 -8.12 -11.91
N LEU A 80 3.18 -8.01 -10.74
CA LEU A 80 3.90 -7.75 -9.48
C LEU A 80 4.94 -8.83 -9.19
N SER A 81 4.55 -10.11 -9.30
CA SER A 81 5.50 -11.22 -9.08
C SER A 81 6.65 -11.23 -10.09
N ALA A 82 6.45 -10.61 -11.25
CA ALA A 82 7.47 -10.44 -12.29
C ALA A 82 8.32 -9.18 -12.15
N GLY A 83 8.12 -8.37 -11.11
CA GLY A 83 8.81 -7.09 -10.93
C GLY A 83 8.38 -6.02 -11.93
N ARG A 84 7.32 -6.26 -12.71
CA ARG A 84 6.76 -5.33 -13.70
C ARG A 84 5.75 -4.40 -13.04
N PHE A 85 6.25 -3.46 -12.25
CA PHE A 85 5.44 -2.59 -11.40
C PHE A 85 4.53 -1.63 -12.17
N VAL A 86 4.97 -1.09 -13.31
CA VAL A 86 4.15 -0.19 -14.15
C VAL A 86 2.99 -0.99 -14.76
N SER A 87 3.28 -2.15 -15.34
CA SER A 87 2.28 -3.05 -15.92
C SER A 87 1.29 -3.54 -14.85
N ALA A 88 1.78 -3.87 -13.67
CA ALA A 88 0.95 -4.27 -12.54
C ALA A 88 -0.02 -3.15 -12.14
N GLY A 89 0.48 -1.92 -12.04
CA GLY A 89 -0.33 -0.74 -11.73
C GLY A 89 -1.49 -0.58 -12.70
N THR A 90 -1.22 -0.62 -14.01
CA THR A 90 -2.27 -0.54 -15.05
C THR A 90 -3.32 -1.64 -14.89
N ALA A 91 -2.89 -2.89 -14.72
CA ALA A 91 -3.82 -4.01 -14.63
C ALA A 91 -4.71 -3.96 -13.36
N PHE A 92 -4.18 -3.49 -12.23
CA PHE A 92 -4.99 -3.26 -11.03
C PHE A 92 -5.92 -2.05 -11.17
N ASP A 93 -5.45 -0.95 -11.75
CA ASP A 93 -6.29 0.22 -12.04
C ASP A 93 -7.49 -0.19 -12.93
N ASP A 94 -7.25 -1.00 -13.96
CA ASP A 94 -8.30 -1.54 -14.82
C ASP A 94 -9.26 -2.48 -14.06
N ALA A 95 -8.74 -3.35 -13.18
CA ALA A 95 -9.56 -4.24 -12.37
C ALA A 95 -10.52 -3.45 -11.47
N MET A 96 -10.02 -2.39 -10.85
CA MET A 96 -10.81 -1.48 -10.03
C MET A 96 -11.84 -0.70 -10.87
N ALA A 97 -11.48 -0.27 -12.08
CA ALA A 97 -12.40 0.39 -13.01
C ALA A 97 -13.56 -0.54 -13.44
N LEU A 98 -13.31 -1.84 -13.54
CA LEU A 98 -14.30 -2.88 -13.82
C LEU A 98 -15.07 -3.34 -12.57
N GLY A 99 -14.74 -2.81 -11.39
CA GLY A 99 -15.50 -3.02 -10.16
C GLY A 99 -14.89 -3.98 -9.14
N ASP A 100 -13.67 -4.49 -9.33
CA ASP A 100 -12.95 -5.21 -8.26
C ASP A 100 -12.46 -4.22 -7.20
N ASN A 101 -13.35 -3.95 -6.25
CA ASN A 101 -13.15 -3.03 -5.16
C ASN A 101 -12.79 -3.77 -3.86
N SER A 102 -11.70 -4.56 -3.89
CA SER A 102 -11.22 -5.31 -2.72
C SER A 102 -9.92 -4.73 -2.13
N GLY A 103 -9.76 -4.83 -0.80
CA GLY A 103 -8.55 -4.38 -0.11
C GLY A 103 -7.26 -5.04 -0.62
N ARG A 104 -7.36 -6.29 -1.12
CA ARG A 104 -6.24 -6.99 -1.76
C ARG A 104 -5.80 -6.33 -3.05
N THR A 105 -6.74 -5.96 -3.91
CA THR A 105 -6.47 -5.28 -5.19
C THR A 105 -5.90 -3.88 -4.93
N ALA A 106 -6.43 -3.17 -3.93
CA ALA A 106 -5.89 -1.89 -3.49
C ALA A 106 -4.46 -1.99 -2.92
N LEU A 107 -4.18 -3.00 -2.08
CA LEU A 107 -2.83 -3.27 -1.59
C LEU A 107 -1.87 -3.61 -2.73
N GLY A 108 -2.29 -4.45 -3.67
CA GLY A 108 -1.52 -4.78 -4.87
C GLY A 108 -1.20 -3.53 -5.71
N LEU A 109 -2.19 -2.66 -5.92
CA LEU A 109 -2.00 -1.38 -6.60
C LEU A 109 -1.01 -0.48 -5.84
N ALA A 110 -1.14 -0.35 -4.53
CA ALA A 110 -0.21 0.44 -3.71
C ALA A 110 1.23 -0.08 -3.79
N LEU A 111 1.44 -1.40 -3.72
CA LEU A 111 2.75 -2.02 -3.90
C LEU A 111 3.30 -1.82 -5.32
N ALA A 112 2.43 -1.84 -6.34
CA ALA A 112 2.82 -1.54 -7.72
C ALA A 112 3.31 -0.08 -7.84
N LYS A 113 2.55 0.88 -7.29
CA LYS A 113 2.97 2.29 -7.25
C LYS A 113 4.27 2.49 -6.46
N LEU A 114 4.47 1.76 -5.36
CA LEU A 114 5.74 1.81 -4.63
C LEU A 114 6.92 1.29 -5.44
N GLY A 115 6.76 0.13 -6.11
CA GLY A 115 7.80 -0.45 -6.95
C GLY A 115 8.15 0.43 -8.16
N SER A 116 7.21 1.23 -8.67
CA SER A 116 7.46 2.23 -9.71
C SER A 116 7.97 3.59 -9.17
N GLY A 117 8.23 3.72 -7.86
CA GLY A 117 8.75 4.95 -7.24
C GLY A 117 7.69 6.01 -6.94
N GLN A 118 6.41 5.70 -7.08
CA GLN A 118 5.28 6.59 -6.91
C GLN A 118 4.73 6.56 -5.46
N SER A 119 5.60 6.79 -4.47
CA SER A 119 5.27 6.63 -3.05
C SER A 119 4.07 7.47 -2.58
N ARG A 120 3.91 8.69 -3.09
CA ARG A 120 2.78 9.57 -2.71
C ARG A 120 1.43 9.00 -3.15
N GLU A 121 1.37 8.41 -4.33
CA GLU A 121 0.16 7.80 -4.87
C GLU A 121 -0.19 6.52 -4.11
N ALA A 122 0.83 5.74 -3.74
CA ALA A 122 0.65 4.58 -2.87
C ALA A 122 0.03 4.96 -1.51
N VAL A 123 0.54 6.00 -0.84
CA VAL A 123 -0.03 6.47 0.43
C VAL A 123 -1.51 6.86 0.28
N ALA A 124 -1.85 7.60 -0.79
CA ALA A 124 -3.25 7.98 -1.04
C ALA A 124 -4.17 6.75 -1.20
N ILE A 125 -3.71 5.73 -1.92
CA ILE A 125 -4.45 4.46 -2.05
C ILE A 125 -4.59 3.78 -0.68
N LEU A 126 -3.51 3.70 0.11
CA LEU A 126 -3.55 3.07 1.43
C LEU A 126 -4.51 3.79 2.38
N ASP A 127 -4.56 5.12 2.34
CA ASP A 127 -5.46 5.93 3.17
C ASP A 127 -6.94 5.72 2.76
N ASP A 128 -7.23 5.69 1.46
CA ASP A 128 -8.58 5.44 0.93
C ASP A 128 -9.12 4.05 1.30
N TRP A 129 -8.22 3.08 1.45
CA TRP A 129 -8.53 1.66 1.63
C TRP A 129 -8.18 1.11 3.02
N ARG A 130 -7.79 1.97 3.96
CA ARG A 130 -7.28 1.61 5.29
C ARG A 130 -8.19 0.69 6.11
N GLU A 131 -9.51 0.75 5.88
CA GLU A 131 -10.51 -0.04 6.60
C GLU A 131 -10.71 -1.44 5.99
N GLU A 132 -10.32 -1.62 4.73
CA GLU A 132 -10.48 -2.88 3.98
C GLU A 132 -9.16 -3.68 3.89
N ILE A 133 -8.02 -3.00 4.06
CA ILE A 133 -6.68 -3.62 4.07
C ILE A 133 -6.38 -4.14 5.48
N PRO A 134 -5.95 -5.40 5.65
CA PRO A 134 -5.54 -5.92 6.96
C PRO A 134 -4.46 -5.04 7.60
N ALA A 135 -4.57 -4.78 8.91
CA ALA A 135 -3.68 -3.84 9.61
C ALA A 135 -2.18 -4.23 9.47
N SER A 136 -1.87 -5.53 9.53
CA SER A 136 -0.52 -6.07 9.30
C SER A 136 0.08 -5.69 7.94
N ASP A 137 -0.75 -5.59 6.91
CA ASP A 137 -0.33 -5.28 5.54
C ASP A 137 -0.34 -3.77 5.30
N LEU A 138 -1.36 -3.07 5.81
CA LEU A 138 -1.47 -1.61 5.76
C LEU A 138 -0.25 -0.94 6.42
N GLY A 139 0.08 -1.35 7.65
CA GLY A 139 1.17 -0.73 8.38
C GLY A 139 2.54 -0.98 7.75
N LEU A 140 2.77 -2.17 7.18
CA LEU A 140 4.00 -2.44 6.43
C LEU A 140 4.06 -1.62 5.14
N ALA A 141 2.96 -1.54 4.39
CA ALA A 141 2.90 -0.75 3.15
C ALA A 141 3.11 0.75 3.41
N LEU A 142 2.55 1.30 4.50
CA LEU A 142 2.81 2.68 4.93
C LEU A 142 4.30 2.89 5.24
N ALA A 143 4.93 1.97 5.99
CA ALA A 143 6.34 2.10 6.32
C ALA A 143 7.24 2.06 5.07
N LEU A 144 6.93 1.20 4.10
CA LEU A 144 7.63 1.16 2.80
C LEU A 144 7.42 2.43 1.96
N SER A 145 6.28 3.09 2.13
CA SER A 145 5.94 4.34 1.44
C SER A 145 6.67 5.56 1.98
N GLY A 146 7.52 5.39 3.02
CA GLY A 146 8.20 6.48 3.73
C GLY A 146 7.43 7.00 4.93
N GLU A 147 6.22 6.53 5.18
CA GLU A 147 5.39 6.86 6.35
C GLU A 147 5.73 5.91 7.51
N THR A 148 7.02 5.80 7.85
CA THR A 148 7.58 4.79 8.76
C THR A 148 6.95 4.83 10.14
N SER A 149 6.83 6.03 10.73
CA SER A 149 6.25 6.19 12.06
C SER A 149 4.74 5.88 12.10
N ARG A 150 4.00 6.22 11.04
CA ARG A 150 2.57 5.84 10.90
C ARG A 150 2.42 4.33 10.74
N GLY A 151 3.27 3.70 9.92
CA GLY A 151 3.28 2.26 9.74
C GLY A 151 3.57 1.51 11.04
N VAL A 152 4.56 1.97 11.81
CA VAL A 152 4.86 1.46 13.15
C VAL A 152 3.66 1.59 14.09
N ALA A 153 2.96 2.73 14.09
CA ALA A 153 1.78 2.93 14.93
C ALA A 153 0.66 1.93 14.60
N VAL A 154 0.32 1.76 13.32
CA VAL A 154 -0.71 0.81 12.86
C VAL A 154 -0.36 -0.63 13.29
N LEU A 155 0.89 -1.04 13.10
CA LEU A 155 1.35 -2.40 13.46
C LEU A 155 1.37 -2.61 14.98
N ALA A 156 1.84 -1.63 15.74
CA ALA A 156 1.86 -1.69 17.20
C ALA A 156 0.45 -1.72 17.79
N ASP A 157 -0.49 -0.97 17.21
CA ASP A 157 -1.89 -0.98 17.62
C ASP A 157 -2.56 -2.33 17.35
N ALA A 158 -2.34 -2.91 16.17
CA ALA A 158 -2.82 -4.25 15.85
C ALA A 158 -2.23 -5.33 16.77
N LEU A 159 -0.94 -5.25 17.11
CA LEU A 159 -0.31 -6.13 18.10
C LEU A 159 -0.97 -6.00 19.48
N ARG A 160 -1.19 -4.77 19.95
CA ARG A 160 -1.87 -4.50 21.24
C ARG A 160 -3.34 -4.92 21.23
N GLY A 161 -3.98 -4.85 20.08
CA GLY A 161 -5.35 -5.30 19.84
C GLY A 161 -5.53 -6.82 19.82
N GLY A 162 -4.44 -7.58 19.88
CA GLY A 162 -4.45 -9.04 19.99
C GLY A 162 -4.02 -9.81 18.74
N GLU A 163 -3.68 -9.14 17.63
CA GLU A 163 -3.19 -9.79 16.41
C GLU A 163 -1.70 -10.22 16.54
N ASN A 164 -1.40 -11.07 17.51
CA ASN A 164 -0.03 -11.48 17.85
C ASN A 164 0.50 -12.63 16.98
N THR A 165 0.51 -12.41 15.66
CA THR A 165 1.04 -13.39 14.69
C THR A 165 2.53 -13.16 14.44
N ALA A 166 3.26 -14.22 14.06
CA ALA A 166 4.66 -14.09 13.64
C ALA A 166 4.81 -13.10 12.46
N LYS A 167 3.90 -13.15 11.48
CA LYS A 167 3.87 -12.18 10.36
C LYS A 167 3.81 -10.74 10.87
N LEU A 168 2.90 -10.44 11.78
CA LEU A 168 2.73 -9.08 12.30
C LEU A 168 3.95 -8.61 13.10
N ARG A 169 4.51 -9.47 13.96
CA ARG A 169 5.75 -9.17 14.70
C ARG A 169 6.92 -8.89 13.75
N GLN A 170 7.08 -9.71 12.71
CA GLN A 170 8.14 -9.52 11.72
C GLN A 170 7.96 -8.25 10.89
N ASN A 171 6.72 -7.94 10.49
CA ASN A 171 6.39 -6.68 9.83
C ASN A 171 6.69 -5.48 10.74
N LEU A 172 6.35 -5.55 12.03
CA LEU A 172 6.65 -4.50 13.00
C LEU A 172 8.16 -4.34 13.24
N ALA A 173 8.90 -5.45 13.34
CA ALA A 173 10.35 -5.42 13.44
C ALA A 173 10.99 -4.72 12.23
N TYR A 174 10.51 -5.03 11.03
CA TYR A 174 11.00 -4.40 9.81
C TYR A 174 10.59 -2.93 9.70
N ALA A 175 9.37 -2.58 10.12
CA ALA A 175 8.93 -1.19 10.20
C ALA A 175 9.75 -0.36 11.19
N TYR A 176 10.15 -0.93 12.34
CA TYR A 176 11.10 -0.28 13.24
C TYR A 176 12.45 -0.04 12.58
N ALA A 177 12.97 -1.01 11.80
CA ALA A 177 14.22 -0.83 11.08
C ALA A 177 14.11 0.29 10.03
N LEU A 178 12.98 0.36 9.28
CA LEU A 178 12.68 1.44 8.33
C LEU A 178 12.64 2.81 9.02
N ASP A 179 12.11 2.87 10.24
CA ASP A 179 12.00 4.09 11.06
C ASP A 179 13.32 4.46 11.78
N GLY A 180 14.39 3.67 11.62
CA GLY A 180 15.68 3.88 12.29
C GLY A 180 15.75 3.40 13.75
N ARG A 181 14.70 2.72 14.23
CA ARG A 181 14.56 2.21 15.60
C ARG A 181 15.16 0.82 15.74
N TRP A 182 16.48 0.73 15.56
CA TRP A 182 17.21 -0.53 15.45
C TRP A 182 17.15 -1.43 16.69
N THR A 183 17.09 -0.84 17.88
CA THR A 183 16.99 -1.59 19.13
C THR A 183 15.65 -2.32 19.20
N GLU A 184 14.55 -1.62 18.90
CA GLU A 184 13.21 -2.21 18.85
C GLU A 184 13.06 -3.22 17.70
N ALA A 185 13.65 -2.93 16.54
CA ALA A 185 13.71 -3.86 15.42
C ALA A 185 14.37 -5.18 15.83
N LYS A 186 15.53 -5.12 16.50
CA LYS A 186 16.26 -6.31 16.97
C LYS A 186 15.46 -7.08 18.02
N LEU A 187 14.88 -6.39 19.01
CA LEU A 187 14.07 -7.03 20.07
C LEU A 187 12.82 -7.71 19.51
N MET A 188 12.14 -7.07 18.57
CA MET A 188 10.95 -7.65 17.95
C MET A 188 11.30 -8.82 17.02
N ALA A 189 12.33 -8.68 16.18
CA ALA A 189 12.78 -9.75 15.29
C ALA A 189 13.25 -11.00 16.05
N ALA A 190 13.94 -10.83 17.18
CA ALA A 190 14.45 -11.93 18.02
C ALA A 190 13.36 -12.87 18.57
N GLN A 191 12.08 -12.47 18.53
CA GLN A 191 10.99 -13.33 18.97
C GLN A 191 10.74 -14.53 18.02
N ASP A 192 11.04 -14.37 16.73
CA ASP A 192 10.80 -15.43 15.73
C ASP A 192 12.08 -15.83 14.95
N VAL A 193 13.19 -15.12 15.15
CA VAL A 193 14.44 -15.35 14.43
C VAL A 193 15.51 -15.89 15.39
N PRO A 194 16.13 -17.04 15.09
CA PRO A 194 17.26 -17.57 15.86
C PRO A 194 18.42 -16.58 15.99
N ALA A 195 19.08 -16.59 17.15
CA ALA A 195 20.12 -15.61 17.48
C ALA A 195 21.30 -15.60 16.49
N ASP A 196 21.64 -16.76 15.91
CA ASP A 196 22.71 -16.91 14.91
C ASP A 196 22.36 -16.33 13.53
N GLN A 197 21.07 -16.07 13.27
CA GLN A 197 20.56 -15.50 12.02
C GLN A 197 20.18 -14.03 12.15
N LEU A 198 19.93 -13.55 13.38
CA LEU A 198 19.39 -12.23 13.65
C LEU A 198 20.30 -11.10 13.12
N ASP A 199 21.60 -11.14 13.39
CA ASP A 199 22.50 -10.07 12.97
C ASP A 199 22.67 -10.01 11.45
N LYS A 200 22.70 -11.18 10.77
CA LYS A 200 22.72 -11.24 9.29
C LYS A 200 21.47 -10.62 8.69
N ARG A 201 20.31 -10.85 9.30
CA ARG A 201 19.03 -10.30 8.86
C ARG A 201 18.95 -8.79 9.03
N LEU A 202 19.38 -8.28 10.19
CA LEU A 202 19.45 -6.84 10.43
C LEU A 202 20.43 -6.14 9.47
N ALA A 203 21.58 -6.77 9.19
CA ALA A 203 22.52 -6.26 8.19
C ALA A 203 21.91 -6.21 6.78
N PHE A 204 21.17 -7.24 6.38
CA PHE A 204 20.44 -7.26 5.11
C PHE A 204 19.39 -6.14 5.02
N TRP A 205 18.63 -5.91 6.10
CA TRP A 205 17.68 -4.80 6.16
C TRP A 205 18.37 -3.46 6.02
N ALA A 206 19.48 -3.23 6.71
CA ALA A 206 20.25 -1.99 6.62
C ALA A 206 20.72 -1.70 5.19
N LEU A 207 21.20 -2.72 4.47
CA LEU A 207 21.60 -2.58 3.06
C LEU A 207 20.44 -2.27 2.13
N SER A 208 19.21 -2.68 2.49
CA SER A 208 18.02 -2.36 1.70
C SER A 208 17.47 -0.95 1.96
N MET A 209 17.97 -0.25 2.99
CA MET A 209 17.54 1.11 3.35
C MET A 209 18.21 2.22 2.53
N LEU A 210 19.22 1.90 1.72
CA LEU A 210 19.86 2.88 0.84
C LEU A 210 18.81 3.61 -0.02
N PRO A 211 18.89 4.94 -0.20
CA PRO A 211 17.86 5.73 -0.88
C PRO A 211 17.51 5.22 -2.27
N ASP A 212 18.54 4.79 -3.03
CA ASP A 212 18.39 4.31 -4.41
C ASP A 212 17.87 2.86 -4.50
N LYS A 213 17.58 2.23 -3.36
CA LYS A 213 17.15 0.83 -3.26
C LYS A 213 15.66 0.66 -2.93
N GLY A 214 14.85 1.71 -3.08
CA GLY A 214 13.40 1.67 -2.80
C GLY A 214 12.66 0.59 -3.61
N THR A 215 12.84 0.56 -4.93
CA THR A 215 12.23 -0.45 -5.80
C THR A 215 12.74 -1.86 -5.48
N ASP A 216 14.05 -2.03 -5.32
CA ASP A 216 14.67 -3.31 -4.96
C ASP A 216 14.14 -3.84 -3.64
N ARG A 217 13.88 -2.96 -2.67
CA ARG A 217 13.29 -3.30 -1.36
C ARG A 217 11.88 -3.86 -1.52
N VAL A 218 11.04 -3.22 -2.33
CA VAL A 218 9.68 -3.70 -2.61
C VAL A 218 9.74 -5.05 -3.34
N ALA A 219 10.59 -5.17 -4.35
CA ALA A 219 10.79 -6.41 -5.11
C ALA A 219 11.27 -7.57 -4.20
N ALA A 220 12.28 -7.33 -3.37
CA ALA A 220 12.81 -8.32 -2.44
C ALA A 220 11.75 -8.77 -1.42
N LEU A 221 10.92 -7.85 -0.93
CA LEU A 221 9.85 -8.16 0.01
C LEU A 221 8.79 -9.09 -0.60
N ILE A 222 8.39 -8.85 -1.85
CA ILE A 222 7.38 -9.65 -2.54
C ILE A 222 7.96 -10.87 -3.27
N GLY A 223 9.28 -11.07 -3.21
CA GLY A 223 9.98 -12.15 -3.93
C GLY A 223 9.97 -11.98 -5.44
N ALA A 224 9.86 -10.74 -5.94
CA ALA A 224 9.95 -10.43 -7.35
C ALA A 224 11.41 -10.25 -7.78
N PRO A 225 11.75 -10.54 -9.05
CA PRO A 225 13.06 -10.23 -9.59
C PRO A 225 13.33 -8.71 -9.54
N VAL A 226 14.58 -8.34 -9.25
CA VAL A 226 15.06 -6.95 -9.26
C VAL A 226 15.54 -6.54 -10.66
N GLU A 227 15.60 -5.23 -10.91
CA GLU A 227 16.14 -4.66 -12.16
C GLU A 227 15.46 -5.17 -13.46
N ILE A 228 14.16 -5.50 -13.38
CA ILE A 228 13.37 -5.89 -14.54
C ILE A 228 12.94 -4.66 -15.33
N ARG A 229 13.24 -4.66 -16.63
CA ARG A 229 12.69 -3.67 -17.55
C ARG A 229 11.19 -3.91 -17.73
N ASP A 230 10.40 -2.91 -17.38
CA ASP A 230 8.95 -2.94 -17.56
C ASP A 230 8.52 -2.04 -18.74
N PRO A 231 8.19 -2.60 -19.91
CA PRO A 231 7.72 -1.82 -21.06
C PRO A 231 6.27 -1.33 -20.92
N GLY A 232 5.58 -1.67 -19.82
CA GLY A 232 4.14 -1.47 -19.68
C GLY A 232 3.34 -2.63 -20.26
N GLN A 233 2.02 -2.57 -20.08
CA GLN A 233 1.11 -3.64 -20.53
C GLN A 233 1.08 -3.69 -22.08
N PRO A 234 1.01 -4.89 -22.70
CA PRO A 234 0.81 -5.01 -24.14
C PRO A 234 -0.42 -4.24 -24.61
N ALA A 235 -0.28 -3.44 -25.67
CA ALA A 235 -1.35 -2.58 -26.19
C ALA A 235 -2.64 -3.36 -26.54
N ALA A 236 -2.52 -4.64 -26.92
CA ALA A 236 -3.65 -5.52 -27.19
C ALA A 236 -4.54 -5.80 -25.96
N LEU A 237 -4.02 -5.62 -24.75
CA LEU A 237 -4.74 -5.86 -23.49
C LEU A 237 -5.30 -4.58 -22.85
N ALA A 238 -5.01 -3.41 -23.44
CA ALA A 238 -5.50 -2.13 -22.94
C ALA A 238 -7.03 -2.17 -22.77
N LEU A 239 -7.52 -1.76 -21.60
CA LEU A 239 -8.97 -1.66 -21.39
C LEU A 239 -9.52 -0.59 -22.33
N LYS A 240 -10.43 -0.99 -23.22
CA LYS A 240 -11.14 -0.03 -24.07
C LYS A 240 -11.99 0.83 -23.15
N ALA A 241 -11.65 2.10 -23.02
CA ALA A 241 -12.52 3.05 -22.36
C ALA A 241 -13.91 2.95 -23.01
N ALA A 242 -14.96 2.80 -22.19
CA ALA A 242 -16.31 3.05 -22.68
C ALA A 242 -16.29 4.43 -23.35
N PRO A 243 -17.01 4.65 -24.47
CA PRO A 243 -17.11 5.99 -25.03
C PRO A 243 -17.79 6.87 -23.97
N GLU A 244 -16.99 7.53 -23.15
CA GLU A 244 -17.33 8.84 -22.66
C GLU A 244 -17.64 9.63 -23.92
N ALA A 245 -18.78 10.32 -23.93
CA ALA A 245 -19.12 11.25 -24.98
C ALA A 245 -18.05 12.33 -25.00
N GLN A 246 -16.92 12.05 -25.64
CA GLN A 246 -16.01 13.04 -26.13
C GLN A 246 -16.86 13.92 -27.06
N PRO A 247 -16.86 15.25 -26.88
CA PRO A 247 -17.45 16.11 -27.88
C PRO A 247 -16.69 15.78 -29.17
N GLN A 248 -17.38 15.10 -30.07
CA GLN A 248 -16.91 14.83 -31.40
C GLN A 248 -16.71 16.21 -32.01
N LEU A 249 -15.47 16.70 -31.97
CA LEU A 249 -15.05 17.83 -32.75
C LEU A 249 -15.29 17.39 -34.18
N ALA A 250 -16.46 17.78 -34.69
CA ALA A 250 -16.78 17.70 -36.09
C ALA A 250 -15.58 18.30 -36.81
N MET A 251 -14.87 17.46 -37.56
CA MET A 251 -14.02 17.96 -38.61
C MET A 251 -14.97 18.75 -39.52
N ALA A 252 -14.91 20.06 -39.41
CA ALA A 252 -15.49 20.93 -40.41
C ALA A 252 -14.79 20.56 -41.72
N ASP A 253 -15.58 20.11 -42.69
CA ASP A 253 -15.22 20.02 -44.09
C ASP A 253 -14.52 21.33 -44.50
N ALA A 254 -13.20 21.26 -44.67
CA ALA A 254 -12.47 22.32 -45.32
C ALA A 254 -12.71 22.17 -46.82
N ALA A 255 -13.74 22.86 -47.32
CA ALA A 255 -13.88 23.14 -48.74
C ALA A 255 -12.65 23.94 -49.23
N PRO A 256 -12.12 23.65 -50.43
CA PRO A 256 -10.89 24.25 -50.92
C PRO A 256 -11.12 25.71 -51.34
N ALA A 257 -10.43 26.65 -50.69
CA ALA A 257 -10.38 28.04 -51.15
C ALA A 257 -9.21 28.25 -52.12
N SER A 258 -9.53 28.83 -53.27
CA SER A 258 -8.65 29.19 -54.38
C SER A 258 -7.89 30.52 -54.15
N VAL A 259 -6.57 30.44 -54.38
CA VAL A 259 -5.50 31.39 -54.86
C VAL A 259 -5.74 32.93 -54.87
N PRO A 260 -4.70 33.79 -54.66
CA PRO A 260 -3.74 34.10 -55.74
C PRO A 260 -2.24 34.25 -55.34
N ALA A 261 -1.39 34.26 -56.38
CA ALA A 261 0.07 34.18 -56.46
C ALA A 261 0.88 35.37 -55.86
N PRO A 262 2.21 35.20 -55.63
CA PRO A 262 3.09 36.24 -55.07
C PRO A 262 3.59 37.24 -56.12
N VAL A 263 3.70 38.52 -55.72
CA VAL A 263 4.27 39.62 -56.51
C VAL A 263 5.76 39.78 -56.20
N ALA A 264 6.53 40.10 -57.25
CA ALA A 264 7.99 40.17 -57.31
C ALA A 264 8.64 41.37 -56.59
N GLU A 265 9.82 41.10 -56.04
CA GLU A 265 11.13 41.77 -56.21
C GLU A 265 11.24 43.32 -56.17
N ILE A 266 12.01 43.81 -55.19
CA ILE A 266 12.82 45.04 -55.30
C ILE A 266 14.23 44.73 -54.81
N ALA A 267 15.22 45.01 -55.66
CA ALA A 267 16.64 44.69 -55.54
C ALA A 267 17.42 45.56 -54.53
N PRO A 268 18.56 45.07 -53.98
CA PRO A 268 19.49 45.86 -53.18
C PRO A 268 20.53 46.60 -54.05
N VAL A 269 20.95 47.78 -53.58
CA VAL A 269 21.99 48.64 -54.17
C VAL A 269 23.38 48.18 -53.70
N ALA A 270 24.29 47.88 -54.65
CA ALA A 270 25.75 47.70 -54.48
C ALA A 270 26.46 49.08 -54.42
N VAL A 271 27.68 49.29 -53.90
CA VAL A 271 29.06 48.83 -54.29
C VAL A 271 30.07 49.37 -53.21
N PRO A 272 31.41 49.13 -53.19
CA PRO A 272 32.29 48.03 -53.63
C PRO A 272 33.23 47.46 -52.53
N ALA A 273 33.94 46.40 -52.93
CA ALA A 273 34.92 45.59 -52.21
C ALA A 273 36.26 46.25 -51.84
N ALA A 274 36.90 45.72 -50.80
CA ALA A 274 38.34 45.80 -50.54
C ALA A 274 38.94 44.38 -50.36
N VAL A 275 40.17 44.26 -50.83
CA VAL A 275 40.94 43.05 -51.23
C VAL A 275 41.55 42.32 -50.00
N PRO A 276 41.82 41.00 -50.04
CA PRO A 276 42.11 40.21 -48.84
C PRO A 276 43.59 40.21 -48.44
N VAL A 277 43.85 40.22 -47.12
CA VAL A 277 45.17 39.94 -46.53
C VAL A 277 45.12 38.58 -45.84
N LYS A 278 46.02 37.68 -46.28
CA LYS A 278 46.26 36.36 -45.68
C LYS A 278 46.89 36.51 -44.30
N VAL A 279 46.34 35.82 -43.29
CA VAL A 279 47.07 35.51 -42.05
C VAL A 279 46.89 34.02 -41.76
N ALA A 280 48.03 33.39 -41.47
CA ALA A 280 48.22 31.95 -41.38
C ALA A 280 47.54 31.31 -40.15
N VAL A 281 47.11 30.07 -40.37
CA VAL A 281 46.60 29.12 -39.37
C VAL A 281 47.74 28.69 -38.45
N ALA A 282 47.54 28.86 -37.14
CA ALA A 282 48.38 28.25 -36.11
C ALA A 282 47.70 26.98 -35.56
N ALA A 283 48.51 25.93 -35.45
CA ALA A 283 48.19 24.54 -35.12
C ALA A 283 47.66 24.33 -33.69
N PRO A 284 46.97 23.19 -33.44
CA PRO A 284 46.33 22.88 -32.15
C PRO A 284 47.34 22.54 -31.03
N PRO A 285 47.01 22.78 -29.75
CA PRO A 285 47.86 22.38 -28.64
C PRO A 285 47.82 20.87 -28.40
N ALA A 286 49.00 20.37 -28.04
CA ALA A 286 49.37 18.97 -27.89
C ALA A 286 48.80 18.27 -26.64
N GLU A 287 48.76 16.94 -26.78
CA GLU A 287 48.51 15.90 -25.78
C GLU A 287 49.26 16.09 -24.45
N LEU A 288 48.54 15.84 -23.35
CA LEU A 288 49.10 15.63 -22.02
C LEU A 288 49.56 14.17 -21.87
N PRO A 289 50.67 13.92 -21.14
CA PRO A 289 51.24 12.58 -20.96
C PRO A 289 50.36 11.68 -20.06
N PRO A 290 50.51 10.34 -20.17
CA PRO A 290 49.67 9.38 -19.46
C PRO A 290 49.94 9.37 -17.95
N ALA A 291 48.91 9.64 -17.15
CA ALA A 291 48.92 9.37 -15.73
C ALA A 291 48.76 7.86 -15.49
N MET A 292 49.63 7.34 -14.65
CA MET A 292 49.77 5.92 -14.33
C MET A 292 48.49 5.35 -13.70
N ALA A 293 48.14 4.12 -14.09
CA ALA A 293 47.18 3.30 -13.39
C ALA A 293 47.69 3.03 -11.96
N SER A 294 46.97 3.53 -10.95
CA SER A 294 47.09 3.00 -9.60
C SER A 294 46.09 1.86 -9.44
N THR A 295 46.60 0.65 -9.51
CA THR A 295 46.03 -0.55 -8.91
C THR A 295 45.84 -0.27 -7.41
N VAL A 296 44.59 -0.21 -6.94
CA VAL A 296 44.31 -0.28 -5.51
C VAL A 296 44.20 -1.75 -5.14
N GLU A 297 45.34 -2.36 -4.83
CA GLU A 297 45.37 -3.53 -3.95
C GLU A 297 44.95 -3.08 -2.55
N GLY A 298 43.73 -3.44 -2.15
CA GLY A 298 43.26 -3.26 -0.79
C GLY A 298 43.99 -4.19 0.17
N ASN A 299 45.20 -3.83 0.59
CA ASN A 299 45.84 -4.45 1.74
C ASN A 299 45.10 -4.03 3.01
N ALA A 300 44.49 -4.99 3.68
CA ALA A 300 43.86 -4.82 4.98
C ALA A 300 44.90 -4.35 6.02
N VAL A 301 44.88 -3.07 6.36
CA VAL A 301 45.56 -2.57 7.56
C VAL A 301 44.72 -2.96 8.77
N VAL A 302 45.03 -4.14 9.33
CA VAL A 302 44.59 -4.51 10.68
C VAL A 302 45.44 -3.68 11.66
N GLN A 303 44.98 -2.47 11.99
CA GLN A 303 45.50 -1.80 13.17
C GLN A 303 44.82 -2.40 14.40
N ARG A 304 45.54 -3.28 15.11
CA ARG A 304 45.18 -3.66 16.49
C ARG A 304 45.18 -2.39 17.33
N LEU A 305 44.03 -2.02 17.87
CA LEU A 305 43.97 -1.03 18.95
C LEU A 305 44.84 -1.54 20.12
N PRO A 306 45.71 -0.69 20.70
CA PRO A 306 46.39 -1.02 21.95
C PRO A 306 45.37 -1.19 23.07
N ALA A 307 45.45 -2.30 23.80
CA ALA A 307 44.71 -2.47 25.04
C ALA A 307 45.09 -1.34 26.03
N PRO A 308 44.13 -0.69 26.70
CA PRO A 308 44.44 0.31 27.71
C PRO A 308 45.11 -0.38 28.91
N LYS A 309 46.43 -0.24 29.01
CA LYS A 309 47.14 -0.41 30.27
C LYS A 309 46.92 0.88 31.07
N ASN A 310 46.38 0.71 32.28
CA ASN A 310 46.02 1.74 33.27
C ASN A 310 44.54 2.15 33.25
N ALA A 311 43.68 1.22 33.70
CA ALA A 311 42.44 1.59 34.35
C ALA A 311 42.78 2.15 35.75
N PRO A 312 42.38 3.38 36.12
CA PRO A 312 42.45 3.81 37.51
C PRO A 312 41.49 2.95 38.32
N ARG A 313 42.05 2.30 39.34
CA ARG A 313 41.36 1.50 40.34
C ARG A 313 40.36 2.40 41.07
N MET A 314 39.07 2.30 40.73
CA MET A 314 38.01 2.94 41.49
C MET A 314 38.01 2.35 42.90
N VAL A 315 38.43 3.15 43.87
CA VAL A 315 38.22 2.89 45.29
C VAL A 315 36.71 2.96 45.52
N ALA A 316 36.12 1.86 45.97
CA ALA A 316 34.75 1.82 46.42
C ALA A 316 34.61 2.73 47.65
N VAL A 317 34.09 3.94 47.46
CA VAL A 317 33.57 4.75 48.56
C VAL A 317 32.15 4.26 48.83
N ALA A 318 31.98 3.55 49.94
CA ALA A 318 30.68 3.16 50.45
C ALA A 318 29.87 4.42 50.78
N ALA A 319 28.84 4.70 49.98
CA ALA A 319 27.82 5.68 50.33
C ALA A 319 26.81 5.01 51.30
N PRO A 320 26.44 5.66 52.42
CA PRO A 320 25.48 5.10 53.36
C PRO A 320 24.08 5.09 52.73
N ALA A 321 23.41 3.94 52.83
CA ALA A 321 22.01 3.76 52.43
C ALA A 321 21.09 4.67 53.26
N PRO A 322 20.14 5.41 52.65
CA PRO A 322 19.12 6.10 53.42
C PRO A 322 18.07 5.09 53.88
N THR A 323 17.99 4.89 55.19
CA THR A 323 16.93 4.16 55.88
C THR A 323 15.62 4.93 55.72
N LEU A 324 14.73 4.46 54.83
CA LEU A 324 13.36 4.97 54.75
C LEU A 324 12.47 4.16 55.72
N ALA A 325 12.07 4.82 56.81
CA ALA A 325 11.03 4.36 57.71
C ALA A 325 9.68 4.21 56.97
N PRO A 326 8.82 3.26 57.36
CA PRO A 326 7.53 3.06 56.70
C PRO A 326 6.57 4.19 57.09
N ALA A 327 6.28 5.09 56.15
CA ALA A 327 5.18 6.03 56.27
C ALA A 327 3.85 5.26 56.13
N ARG A 328 3.04 5.26 57.20
CA ARG A 328 1.65 4.80 57.16
C ARG A 328 0.86 5.70 56.20
N VAL A 329 0.42 5.15 55.08
CA VAL A 329 -0.54 5.81 54.19
C VAL A 329 -1.94 5.56 54.76
N ALA A 330 -2.58 6.64 55.21
CA ALA A 330 -3.98 6.63 55.58
C ALA A 330 -4.85 6.28 54.37
N SER A 331 -5.84 5.39 54.59
CA SER A 331 -6.81 4.98 53.59
C SER A 331 -7.70 6.17 53.18
N ALA A 332 -7.49 6.70 51.98
CA ALA A 332 -8.40 7.66 51.37
C ALA A 332 -9.56 6.91 50.71
N ALA A 333 -10.77 7.20 51.18
CA ALA A 333 -12.01 6.64 50.71
C ALA A 333 -12.23 6.87 49.20
N ARG A 334 -12.86 5.89 48.56
CA ARG A 334 -13.23 5.86 47.14
C ARG A 334 -14.12 7.05 46.78
N GLY A 335 -13.54 8.06 46.15
CA GLY A 335 -14.30 9.06 45.38
C GLY A 335 -14.70 8.48 44.03
N ARG A 336 -16.00 8.26 43.82
CA ARG A 336 -16.58 7.95 42.51
C ARG A 336 -16.14 9.00 41.48
N PRO A 337 -15.69 8.63 40.26
CA PRO A 337 -15.49 9.60 39.21
C PRO A 337 -16.86 10.18 38.83
N ARG A 338 -17.06 11.47 39.13
CA ARG A 338 -18.12 12.27 38.50
C ARG A 338 -17.71 12.45 37.05
N ASN A 339 -18.26 11.61 36.18
CA ASN A 339 -18.30 11.88 34.75
C ASN A 339 -19.07 13.19 34.56
N VAL A 340 -18.36 14.30 34.35
CA VAL A 340 -18.94 15.50 33.76
C VAL A 340 -19.16 15.16 32.30
N ALA A 341 -20.30 14.54 32.03
CA ALA A 341 -20.83 14.46 30.69
C ALA A 341 -21.08 15.90 30.23
N VAL A 342 -20.22 16.41 29.35
CA VAL A 342 -20.59 17.52 28.48
C VAL A 342 -21.65 16.96 27.55
N THR A 343 -22.88 16.93 28.03
CA THR A 343 -24.04 16.79 27.15
C THR A 343 -24.17 18.13 26.45
N THR A 344 -23.49 18.29 25.31
CA THR A 344 -24.11 19.09 24.25
C THR A 344 -25.42 18.38 23.97
N ARG A 345 -26.49 18.92 24.55
CA ARG A 345 -27.85 18.47 24.28
C ARG A 345 -28.17 18.90 22.86
N VAL A 346 -27.61 18.18 21.88
CA VAL A 346 -28.12 18.18 20.52
C VAL A 346 -29.52 17.61 20.65
N LYS A 347 -30.52 18.46 20.46
CA LYS A 347 -31.92 18.07 20.34
C LYS A 347 -31.97 16.84 19.43
N PRO A 348 -32.63 15.73 19.80
CA PRO A 348 -32.83 14.64 18.86
C PRO A 348 -33.61 15.23 17.70
N LEU A 349 -32.95 15.33 16.54
CA LEU A 349 -33.62 15.73 15.33
C LEU A 349 -34.68 14.64 15.09
N ALA A 350 -35.95 15.03 15.02
CA ALA A 350 -37.03 14.17 14.52
C ALA A 350 -36.52 13.41 13.29
N PRO A 351 -36.91 12.14 13.04
CA PRO A 351 -36.29 11.28 12.04
C PRO A 351 -36.21 12.01 10.70
N GLY A 352 -35.02 12.57 10.46
CA GLY A 352 -34.72 13.47 9.36
C GLY A 352 -34.46 12.64 8.13
N ALA A 353 -35.54 12.05 7.62
CA ALA A 353 -35.55 11.12 6.49
C ALA A 353 -35.41 11.88 5.17
N HIS A 354 -34.54 12.88 5.08
CA HIS A 354 -34.22 13.56 3.83
C HIS A 354 -32.72 13.57 3.61
N TYR A 355 -32.36 13.49 2.35
CA TYR A 355 -31.00 13.38 1.87
C TYR A 355 -30.78 14.36 0.73
N VAL A 356 -29.55 14.85 0.59
CA VAL A 356 -29.10 15.61 -0.58
C VAL A 356 -28.01 14.80 -1.25
N GLN A 357 -28.31 14.20 -2.40
CA GLN A 357 -27.33 13.53 -3.23
C GLN A 357 -26.41 14.56 -3.86
N LEU A 358 -25.10 14.41 -3.66
CA LEU A 358 -24.05 15.30 -4.16
C LEU A 358 -23.39 14.75 -5.44
N GLY A 359 -23.41 13.44 -5.62
CA GLY A 359 -22.80 12.78 -6.78
C GLY A 359 -23.11 11.29 -6.86
N ALA A 360 -22.71 10.67 -7.96
CA ALA A 360 -22.73 9.23 -8.17
C ALA A 360 -21.40 8.82 -8.81
N PHE A 361 -20.76 7.79 -8.25
CA PHE A 361 -19.42 7.37 -8.62
C PHE A 361 -19.42 5.91 -9.07
N SER A 362 -18.47 5.53 -9.93
CA SER A 362 -18.30 4.17 -10.41
C SER A 362 -17.65 3.23 -9.38
N SER A 363 -17.23 3.73 -8.22
CA SER A 363 -16.67 2.92 -7.14
C SER A 363 -17.05 3.47 -5.75
N PRO A 364 -17.10 2.62 -4.72
CA PRO A 364 -17.36 3.05 -3.34
C PRO A 364 -16.29 4.00 -2.82
N GLN A 365 -15.04 3.84 -3.25
CA GLN A 365 -13.91 4.64 -2.80
C GLN A 365 -13.86 5.98 -3.52
N GLY A 366 -14.21 6.02 -4.80
CA GLY A 366 -14.49 7.28 -5.50
C GLY A 366 -15.57 8.10 -4.79
N ALA A 367 -16.62 7.41 -4.31
CA ALA A 367 -17.66 8.03 -3.49
C ALA A 367 -17.14 8.55 -2.12
N ARG A 368 -16.32 7.77 -1.40
CA ARG A 368 -15.69 8.22 -0.13
C ARG A 368 -14.76 9.43 -0.35
N ARG A 369 -13.88 9.38 -1.36
CA ARG A 369 -12.99 10.50 -1.72
C ARG A 369 -13.76 11.77 -2.09
N ALA A 370 -14.83 11.61 -2.88
CA ALA A 370 -15.65 12.74 -3.28
C ALA A 370 -16.27 13.47 -2.09
N TRP A 371 -16.68 12.73 -1.05
CA TRP A 371 -17.12 13.35 0.20
C TRP A 371 -16.04 14.23 0.82
N GLY A 372 -14.79 13.76 0.88
CA GLY A 372 -13.64 14.56 1.32
C GLY A 372 -13.50 15.87 0.53
N ILE A 373 -13.59 15.80 -0.80
CA ILE A 373 -13.55 16.97 -1.71
C ILE A 373 -14.73 17.90 -1.47
N TYR A 374 -15.94 17.37 -1.25
CA TYR A 374 -17.11 18.20 -0.95
C TYR A 374 -16.95 18.92 0.40
N THR A 375 -16.48 18.22 1.43
CA THR A 375 -16.27 18.82 2.76
C THR A 375 -15.11 19.81 2.81
N SER A 376 -14.09 19.68 1.97
CA SER A 376 -13.01 20.67 1.89
C SER A 376 -13.45 21.95 1.18
N ARG A 377 -14.36 21.84 0.20
CA ARG A 377 -14.95 22.99 -0.51
C ARG A 377 -16.06 23.68 0.30
N ASP A 378 -16.90 22.90 0.99
CA ASP A 378 -17.90 23.41 1.92
C ASP A 378 -17.75 22.73 3.30
N PRO A 379 -17.01 23.35 4.23
CA PRO A 379 -16.82 22.82 5.58
C PRO A 379 -18.11 22.57 6.35
N LYS A 380 -19.23 23.24 6.00
CA LYS A 380 -20.52 23.02 6.67
C LYS A 380 -21.12 21.64 6.35
N LEU A 381 -20.64 20.97 5.30
CA LEU A 381 -21.06 19.60 4.99
C LEU A 381 -20.61 18.58 6.04
N SER A 382 -19.55 18.88 6.81
CA SER A 382 -19.07 18.03 7.91
C SER A 382 -20.09 17.82 9.03
N ALA A 383 -21.09 18.70 9.14
CA ALA A 383 -22.18 18.59 10.12
C ALA A 383 -23.25 17.56 9.73
N TYR A 384 -23.21 17.01 8.52
CA TYR A 384 -24.18 16.04 8.01
C TYR A 384 -23.57 14.64 7.93
N ALA A 385 -24.41 13.62 8.00
CA ALA A 385 -23.95 12.23 7.90
C ALA A 385 -23.61 11.88 6.45
N MET A 386 -22.36 11.49 6.18
CA MET A 386 -21.99 10.91 4.88
C MET A 386 -22.75 9.59 4.70
N THR A 387 -23.59 9.51 3.66
CA THR A 387 -24.31 8.30 3.29
C THR A 387 -23.91 7.89 1.88
N ILE A 388 -23.40 6.67 1.73
CA ILE A 388 -23.08 6.08 0.42
C ILE A 388 -24.05 4.94 0.17
N THR A 389 -24.90 5.07 -0.86
CA THR A 389 -25.85 4.02 -1.25
C THR A 389 -25.48 3.47 -2.62
N GLN A 390 -25.43 2.15 -2.73
CA GLN A 390 -25.25 1.44 -4.00
C GLN A 390 -26.56 1.46 -4.80
N ALA A 391 -26.47 1.75 -6.08
CA ALA A 391 -27.59 1.73 -7.01
C ALA A 391 -27.13 1.21 -8.38
N THR A 392 -28.03 0.64 -9.15
CA THR A 392 -27.76 0.25 -10.54
C THR A 392 -28.40 1.26 -11.48
N VAL A 393 -27.61 1.92 -12.32
CA VAL A 393 -28.09 2.90 -13.31
C VAL A 393 -27.67 2.42 -14.69
N LYS A 394 -28.64 2.17 -15.57
CA LYS A 394 -28.42 1.65 -16.93
C LYS A 394 -27.54 0.38 -16.95
N GLY A 395 -27.77 -0.54 -16.02
CA GLY A 395 -27.00 -1.79 -15.90
C GLY A 395 -25.62 -1.66 -15.28
N LYS A 396 -25.15 -0.44 -14.96
CA LYS A 396 -23.87 -0.20 -14.28
C LYS A 396 -24.11 0.06 -12.79
N GLN A 397 -23.29 -0.54 -11.93
CA GLN A 397 -23.31 -0.25 -10.50
C GLN A 397 -22.69 1.12 -10.24
N VAL A 398 -23.35 1.94 -9.43
CA VAL A 398 -22.90 3.26 -9.00
C VAL A 398 -23.09 3.44 -7.50
N TRP A 399 -22.21 4.21 -6.88
CA TRP A 399 -22.25 4.57 -5.47
C TRP A 399 -22.63 6.04 -5.36
N ARG A 400 -23.83 6.29 -4.84
CA ARG A 400 -24.38 7.63 -4.67
C ARG A 400 -23.95 8.20 -3.33
N VAL A 401 -23.32 9.37 -3.36
CA VAL A 401 -22.90 10.10 -2.16
C VAL A 401 -24.00 11.08 -1.81
N ALA A 402 -24.47 11.05 -0.57
CA ALA A 402 -25.47 11.97 -0.06
C ALA A 402 -25.13 12.48 1.33
N ALA A 403 -25.47 13.75 1.58
CA ALA A 403 -25.57 14.30 2.93
C ALA A 403 -26.91 13.86 3.53
N GLY A 404 -26.87 13.13 4.65
CA GLY A 404 -28.04 12.62 5.37
C GLY A 404 -28.29 13.32 6.70
N GLY A 405 -29.45 13.02 7.30
CA GLY A 405 -29.84 13.56 8.60
C GLY A 405 -30.51 14.93 8.52
N LEU A 406 -31.16 15.27 7.40
CA LEU A 406 -31.83 16.55 7.24
C LEU A 406 -33.25 16.51 7.82
N SER A 407 -33.61 17.53 8.59
CA SER A 407 -34.87 17.61 9.36
C SER A 407 -36.16 17.62 8.53
N GLY A 408 -36.08 17.76 7.20
CA GLY A 408 -37.24 17.76 6.33
C GLY A 408 -36.91 18.21 4.90
N ARG A 409 -37.93 18.19 4.04
CA ARG A 409 -37.82 18.59 2.63
C ARG A 409 -37.24 20.00 2.47
N LEU A 410 -37.71 20.97 3.24
CA LEU A 410 -37.22 22.36 3.18
C LEU A 410 -35.72 22.47 3.51
N ALA A 411 -35.24 21.71 4.51
CA ALA A 411 -33.82 21.68 4.85
C ALA A 411 -32.97 21.05 3.73
N ALA A 412 -33.47 19.99 3.08
CA ALA A 412 -32.81 19.36 1.94
C ALA A 412 -32.79 20.24 0.69
N THR A 413 -33.89 20.88 0.35
CA THR A 413 -33.97 21.80 -0.80
C THR A 413 -33.07 23.01 -0.58
N SER A 414 -33.11 23.67 0.58
CA SER A 414 -32.26 24.83 0.89
C SER A 414 -30.76 24.50 0.94
N LEU A 415 -30.38 23.32 1.44
CA LEU A 415 -28.99 22.85 1.35
C LEU A 415 -28.59 22.68 -0.12
N CYS A 416 -29.43 22.02 -0.92
CA CYS A 416 -29.14 21.79 -2.32
C CYS A 416 -29.04 23.10 -3.13
N GLU A 417 -29.93 24.06 -2.91
CA GLU A 417 -29.88 25.38 -3.57
C GLU A 417 -28.59 26.15 -3.24
N ARG A 418 -28.15 26.13 -1.97
CA ARG A 418 -26.85 26.71 -1.60
C ARG A 418 -25.69 26.03 -2.33
N LEU A 419 -25.69 24.70 -2.38
CA LEU A 419 -24.63 23.95 -3.05
C LEU A 419 -24.59 24.26 -4.56
N LYS A 420 -25.76 24.43 -5.18
CA LYS A 420 -25.88 24.90 -6.58
C LYS A 420 -25.36 26.33 -6.76
N ALA A 421 -25.64 27.22 -5.82
CA ALA A 421 -25.11 28.59 -5.87
C ALA A 421 -23.57 28.63 -5.76
N SER A 422 -22.96 27.66 -5.07
CA SER A 422 -21.49 27.47 -5.05
C SER A 422 -20.93 26.71 -6.27
N GLY A 423 -21.74 26.48 -7.31
CA GLY A 423 -21.33 25.79 -8.55
C GLY A 423 -21.40 24.26 -8.50
N GLY A 424 -21.99 23.67 -7.46
CA GLY A 424 -22.18 22.23 -7.32
C GLY A 424 -23.45 21.70 -7.99
N ALA A 425 -23.50 20.40 -8.26
CA ALA A 425 -24.73 19.71 -8.62
C ALA A 425 -25.28 18.94 -7.42
N CYS A 426 -26.59 18.96 -7.22
CA CYS A 426 -27.22 18.19 -6.15
C CYS A 426 -28.68 17.85 -6.46
N PHE A 427 -29.18 16.84 -5.75
CA PHE A 427 -30.56 16.38 -5.82
C PHE A 427 -31.09 16.06 -4.41
N ALA A 428 -32.11 16.77 -3.96
CA ALA A 428 -32.76 16.55 -2.67
C ALA A 428 -33.88 15.50 -2.78
N TYR A 429 -33.89 14.52 -1.89
CA TYR A 429 -34.89 13.43 -1.90
C TYR A 429 -35.25 12.98 -0.48
N ALA A 430 -36.42 12.36 -0.34
CA ALA A 430 -36.83 11.70 0.89
C ALA A 430 -36.16 10.31 0.99
N ALA A 431 -35.91 9.84 2.20
CA ALA A 431 -35.41 8.51 2.45
C ALA A 431 -36.30 7.49 1.73
N PRO A 432 -35.72 6.47 1.07
CA PRO A 432 -36.53 5.34 0.63
C PRO A 432 -37.22 4.76 1.87
N ALA A 433 -38.54 4.56 1.78
CA ALA A 433 -39.28 3.91 2.86
C ALA A 433 -38.56 2.58 3.17
N ARG A 434 -38.10 2.41 4.42
CA ARG A 434 -37.57 1.12 4.87
C ARG A 434 -38.64 0.08 4.57
N ALA A 435 -38.35 -0.88 3.70
CA ALA A 435 -39.11 -2.12 3.70
C ALA A 435 -39.07 -2.67 5.13
N PRO A 436 -40.20 -3.14 5.70
CA PRO A 436 -40.22 -3.64 7.06
C PRO A 436 -39.24 -4.81 7.14
N VAL A 437 -38.15 -4.62 7.88
CA VAL A 437 -37.27 -5.71 8.28
C VAL A 437 -38.10 -6.54 9.25
N ALA A 438 -38.52 -7.72 8.82
CA ALA A 438 -39.13 -8.69 9.72
C ALA A 438 -38.16 -8.91 10.88
N ALA A 439 -38.60 -8.55 12.09
CA ALA A 439 -37.83 -8.80 13.30
C ALA A 439 -37.55 -10.32 13.37
N PRO A 440 -36.31 -10.75 13.67
CA PRO A 440 -36.05 -12.15 13.93
C PRO A 440 -36.92 -12.58 15.12
N ALA A 441 -37.69 -13.66 14.91
CA ALA A 441 -38.50 -14.25 15.96
C ALA A 441 -37.60 -14.57 17.17
N ALA A 442 -38.01 -14.09 18.35
CA ALA A 442 -37.33 -14.39 19.60
C ALA A 442 -37.30 -15.92 19.80
N PRO A 443 -36.17 -16.50 20.23
CA PRO A 443 -36.11 -17.93 20.51
C PRO A 443 -37.02 -18.24 21.70
N MET A 444 -38.00 -19.13 21.50
CA MET A 444 -38.78 -19.73 22.58
C MET A 444 -37.82 -20.50 23.50
N LEU A 445 -37.64 -19.99 24.71
CA LEU A 445 -37.04 -20.73 25.83
C LEU A 445 -37.94 -21.92 26.14
N ALA A 446 -37.46 -23.13 25.83
CA ALA A 446 -38.06 -24.38 26.25
C ALA A 446 -37.94 -24.52 27.78
N ALA A 447 -39.06 -24.36 28.48
CA ALA A 447 -39.17 -24.72 29.89
C ALA A 447 -39.26 -26.24 30.03
N GLY A 448 -38.13 -26.89 30.35
CA GLY A 448 -38.10 -28.29 30.77
C GLY A 448 -38.60 -28.42 32.22
N GLY A 449 -39.82 -28.92 32.40
CA GLY A 449 -40.34 -29.38 33.69
C GLY A 449 -40.14 -30.89 33.88
N PRO A 450 -39.90 -31.39 35.11
CA PRO A 450 -39.54 -32.78 35.35
C PRO A 450 -40.76 -33.72 35.28
N GLN A 451 -40.62 -34.81 34.53
CA GLN A 451 -41.60 -35.90 34.50
C GLN A 451 -41.55 -36.68 35.82
N ARG A 452 -42.66 -36.68 36.56
CA ARG A 452 -42.91 -37.63 37.66
C ARG A 452 -43.43 -38.93 37.07
N ALA A 453 -42.71 -40.02 37.33
CA ALA A 453 -43.15 -41.38 37.09
C ALA A 453 -44.42 -41.70 37.91
N ARG A 454 -45.43 -42.29 37.27
CA ARG A 454 -46.48 -43.06 37.94
C ARG A 454 -46.78 -44.33 37.14
N ARG A 455 -46.47 -45.44 37.82
CA ARG A 455 -46.87 -46.84 37.65
C ARG A 455 -46.26 -47.61 36.50
#